data_AF-A0AAW1WS86-F1
#
_entry.id   AF-A0AAW1WS86-F1
#
_cell.length_a   1.000
_cell.length_b   1.000
_cell.length_c   1.000
_cell.angle_alpha   90.00
_cell.angle_beta   90.00
_cell.angle_gamma   90.00
#
_symmetry.space_group_name_H-M   'P 1'
#
loop_
_entity.id
_entity.type
_entity.pdbx_description
1 polymer ?
#
loop_
_entity_poly.entity_id
_entity_poly.type
_entity_poly.pdbx_seq_one_letter_code
_entity_poly.pdbx_strand_id
1 'polypeptide(L)'
;MFQFLLTKQIKQSIYISLSLILVIVVPLYLSLKFTASGPKEINSFRPEETPMATNTFGVKVEKNPTQSKLTDLGVTTWPKWECDPSKFPWTFTATETMYLLKGKVNVEVDGVEGSFEIGAGDLVVFPKGMKVTWDVIEGVNKHYSLEK
;
A
#
# COMPACT_ATOMS: atom_id res chain seq x y z
N MET A 1 -6.57 47.71 27.82
CA MET A 1 -5.52 46.76 28.24
C MET A 1 -6.09 45.48 28.88
N PHE A 2 -7.13 45.59 29.74
CA PHE A 2 -7.74 44.44 30.44
C PHE A 2 -8.44 43.39 29.53
N GLN A 3 -9.15 43.80 28.47
CA GLN A 3 -9.84 42.88 27.55
C GLN A 3 -8.89 41.90 26.81
N PHE A 4 -7.65 42.34 26.55
CA PHE A 4 -6.65 41.57 25.79
C PHE A 4 -5.98 40.50 26.66
N LEU A 5 -5.80 40.78 27.96
CA LEU A 5 -5.27 39.81 28.92
C LEU A 5 -6.32 38.74 29.23
N LEU A 6 -7.60 39.12 29.36
CA LEU A 6 -8.69 38.19 29.61
C LEU A 6 -8.85 37.17 28.48
N THR A 7 -8.80 37.62 27.22
CA THR A 7 -8.90 36.75 26.04
C THR A 7 -7.70 35.81 25.89
N LYS A 8 -6.48 36.24 26.27
CA LYS A 8 -5.29 35.37 26.28
C LYS A 8 -5.37 34.30 27.37
N GLN A 9 -5.85 34.66 28.57
CA GLN A 9 -6.06 33.72 29.67
C GLN A 9 -7.15 32.68 29.35
N ILE A 10 -8.24 33.10 28.70
CA ILE A 10 -9.31 32.19 28.26
C ILE A 10 -8.79 31.21 27.20
N LYS A 11 -8.05 31.68 26.18
CA LYS A 11 -7.47 30.80 25.15
C LYS A 11 -6.47 29.79 25.72
N GLN A 12 -5.63 30.21 26.67
CA GLN A 12 -4.68 29.32 27.33
C GLN A 12 -5.40 28.26 28.17
N SER A 13 -6.45 28.65 28.91
CA SER A 13 -7.27 27.73 29.71
C SER A 13 -8.00 26.69 28.83
N ILE A 14 -8.57 27.14 27.70
CA ILE A 14 -9.22 26.26 26.72
C ILE A 14 -8.21 25.27 26.11
N TYR A 15 -7.00 25.73 25.75
CA TYR A 15 -5.97 24.86 25.17
C TYR A 15 -5.47 23.80 26.17
N ILE A 16 -5.29 24.19 27.44
CA ILE A 16 -4.90 23.26 28.51
C ILE A 16 -6.01 22.22 28.75
N SER A 17 -7.28 22.65 28.76
CA SER A 17 -8.44 21.75 28.91
C SER A 17 -8.57 20.76 27.76
N LEU A 18 -8.44 21.21 26.50
CA LEU A 18 -8.47 20.35 25.31
C LEU A 18 -7.32 19.34 25.29
N SER A 19 -6.12 19.76 25.69
CA SER A 19 -4.95 18.88 25.78
C SER A 19 -5.15 17.79 26.85
N LEU A 20 -5.69 18.15 28.02
CA LEU A 20 -5.97 17.18 29.09
C LEU A 20 -7.01 16.13 28.68
N ILE A 21 -8.06 16.55 27.95
CA ILE A 21 -9.09 15.63 27.43
C ILE A 21 -8.47 14.63 26.46
N LEU A 22 -7.56 15.06 25.57
CA LEU A 22 -6.90 14.18 24.61
C LEU A 22 -6.02 13.11 25.31
N VAL A 23 -5.32 13.49 26.38
CA VAL A 23 -4.44 12.60 27.15
C VAL A 23 -5.22 11.54 27.94
N ILE A 24 -6.49 11.77 28.27
CA ILE A 24 -7.32 10.80 29.00
C ILE A 24 -8.14 9.92 28.04
N VAL A 25 -8.69 10.51 26.97
CA VAL A 25 -9.59 9.79 26.05
C VAL A 25 -8.82 8.79 25.18
N VAL A 26 -7.58 9.12 24.76
CA VAL A 26 -6.79 8.23 23.90
C VAL A 26 -6.35 6.94 24.62
N PRO A 27 -5.78 6.97 25.84
CA PRO A 27 -5.44 5.75 26.58
C PRO A 27 -6.67 4.94 27.00
N LEU A 28 -7.80 5.61 27.29
CA LEU A 28 -9.06 4.94 27.63
C LEU A 28 -9.66 4.23 26.42
N TYR A 29 -9.59 4.83 25.23
CA TYR A 29 -9.99 4.19 23.97
C TYR A 29 -9.08 3.01 23.61
N LEU A 30 -7.77 3.12 23.83
CA LEU A 30 -6.83 2.01 23.64
C LEU A 30 -7.10 0.85 24.63
N SER A 31 -7.40 1.17 25.89
CA SER A 31 -7.71 0.16 26.91
C SER A 31 -9.02 -0.58 26.61
N LEU A 32 -10.02 0.11 26.04
CA LEU A 32 -11.31 -0.49 25.67
C LEU A 32 -11.19 -1.51 24.52
N LYS A 33 -10.23 -1.34 23.61
CA LYS A 33 -9.99 -2.26 22.50
C LYS A 33 -9.18 -3.50 22.89
N PHE A 34 -8.60 -3.52 24.10
CA PHE A 34 -7.73 -4.60 24.55
C PHE A 34 -8.48 -5.74 25.24
N THR A 35 -9.79 -5.61 25.49
CA THR A 35 -10.61 -6.64 26.13
C THR A 35 -11.66 -7.20 25.18
N ALA A 36 -11.24 -7.82 24.08
CA ALA A 36 -12.12 -8.64 23.24
C ALA A 36 -11.33 -9.71 22.48
N SER A 37 -10.72 -10.65 23.20
CA SER A 37 -10.48 -11.99 22.65
C SER A 37 -10.50 -12.99 23.79
N GLY A 38 -11.50 -13.88 23.75
CA GLY A 38 -11.65 -14.98 24.71
C GLY A 38 -10.62 -16.09 24.44
N PRO A 39 -10.40 -17.00 25.41
CA PRO A 39 -9.45 -18.09 25.24
C PRO A 39 -10.11 -19.25 24.48
N LYS A 40 -9.46 -19.73 23.41
CA LYS A 40 -9.58 -21.12 22.99
C LYS A 40 -8.21 -21.67 22.61
N GLU A 41 -7.79 -22.59 23.43
CA GLU A 41 -6.59 -23.41 23.38
C GLU A 41 -6.45 -24.23 22.09
N ILE A 42 -5.18 -24.44 21.73
CA ILE A 42 -4.55 -25.56 21.03
C ILE A 42 -4.98 -25.88 19.58
N ASN A 43 -4.20 -25.39 18.62
CA ASN A 43 -3.22 -26.24 17.94
C ASN A 43 -2.24 -25.39 17.11
N SER A 44 -0.96 -25.71 17.31
CA SER A 44 0.21 -25.21 16.60
C SER A 44 0.03 -25.25 15.09
N PHE A 45 -0.08 -24.10 14.45
CA PHE A 45 0.55 -23.75 13.17
C PHE A 45 0.37 -22.24 13.01
N ARG A 46 1.45 -21.48 13.19
CA ARG A 46 1.48 -20.03 12.96
C ARG A 46 1.82 -19.82 11.47
N PRO A 47 0.89 -19.36 10.60
CA PRO A 47 1.33 -18.74 9.37
C PRO A 47 1.94 -17.40 9.77
N GLU A 48 3.19 -17.21 9.38
CA GLU A 48 3.82 -15.90 9.31
C GLU A 48 2.83 -14.87 8.76
N GLU A 49 2.73 -13.69 9.38
CA GLU A 49 1.94 -12.57 8.88
C GLU A 49 2.50 -12.13 7.53
N THR A 50 2.02 -12.77 6.46
CA THR A 50 2.43 -12.49 5.09
C THR A 50 1.66 -11.23 4.64
N PRO A 51 2.31 -10.22 4.04
CA PRO A 51 1.59 -9.12 3.41
C PRO A 51 0.62 -9.70 2.38
N MET A 52 -0.68 -9.58 2.63
CA MET A 52 -1.71 -10.26 1.85
C MET A 52 -1.71 -9.73 0.41
N ALA A 53 -1.48 -10.62 -0.56
CA ALA A 53 -1.67 -10.29 -1.97
C ALA A 53 -3.15 -10.02 -2.24
N THR A 54 -3.46 -8.82 -2.71
CA THR A 54 -4.82 -8.41 -3.06
C THR A 54 -5.05 -8.66 -4.56
N ASN A 55 -6.24 -9.14 -4.93
CA ASN A 55 -6.65 -9.19 -6.33
C ASN A 55 -7.47 -7.95 -6.67
N THR A 56 -6.93 -7.08 -7.51
CA THR A 56 -7.54 -5.79 -7.88
C THR A 56 -7.71 -5.77 -9.39
N PHE A 57 -8.96 -5.66 -9.88
CA PHE A 57 -9.26 -5.66 -11.32
C PHE A 57 -8.70 -6.86 -12.10
N GLY A 58 -8.58 -8.02 -11.45
CA GLY A 58 -7.97 -9.22 -12.05
C GLY A 58 -6.44 -9.23 -12.08
N VAL A 59 -5.81 -8.25 -11.44
CA VAL A 59 -4.36 -8.13 -11.27
C VAL A 59 -4.02 -8.47 -9.83
N LYS A 60 -3.03 -9.35 -9.63
CA LYS A 60 -2.55 -9.67 -8.29
C LYS A 60 -1.52 -8.64 -7.88
N VAL A 61 -1.78 -7.91 -6.80
CA VAL A 61 -0.90 -6.88 -6.25
C VAL A 61 -0.53 -7.26 -4.82
N GLU A 62 0.75 -7.44 -4.57
CA GLU A 62 1.31 -7.66 -3.24
C GLU A 62 2.17 -6.48 -2.84
N LYS A 63 1.70 -5.73 -1.85
CA LYS A 63 2.40 -4.55 -1.33
C LYS A 63 3.52 -5.00 -0.39
N ASN A 64 4.75 -4.57 -0.64
CA ASN A 64 5.92 -4.84 0.22
C ASN A 64 6.11 -6.34 0.54
N PRO A 65 6.31 -7.22 -0.45
CA PRO A 65 6.55 -8.65 -0.21
C PRO A 65 7.81 -8.86 0.63
N THR A 66 7.88 -10.01 1.31
CA THR A 66 9.05 -10.35 2.13
C THR A 66 10.30 -10.52 1.27
N GLN A 67 11.47 -10.19 1.84
CA GLN A 67 12.75 -10.33 1.14
C GLN A 67 13.04 -11.78 0.75
N SER A 68 12.62 -12.76 1.56
CA SER A 68 12.73 -14.19 1.22
C SER A 68 12.03 -14.48 -0.10
N LYS A 69 10.78 -14.04 -0.24
CA LYS A 69 9.99 -14.25 -1.45
C LYS A 69 10.60 -13.61 -2.69
N LEU A 70 11.11 -12.38 -2.57
CA LEU A 70 11.82 -11.72 -3.67
C LEU A 70 13.08 -12.49 -4.09
N THR A 71 13.76 -13.11 -3.11
CA THR A 71 14.95 -13.93 -3.33
C THR A 71 14.58 -15.27 -3.98
N ASP A 72 13.54 -15.94 -3.50
CA ASP A 72 13.03 -17.21 -4.03
C ASP A 72 12.55 -17.06 -5.48
N LEU A 73 11.92 -15.92 -5.81
CA LEU A 73 11.54 -15.56 -7.17
C LEU A 73 12.73 -15.15 -8.06
N GLY A 74 13.90 -14.90 -7.46
CA GLY A 74 15.09 -14.45 -8.18
C GLY A 74 14.92 -13.07 -8.82
N VAL A 75 14.14 -12.16 -8.21
CA VAL A 75 13.78 -10.86 -8.79
C VAL A 75 15.00 -10.05 -9.25
N THR A 76 16.11 -10.13 -8.52
CA THR A 76 17.36 -9.44 -8.86
C THR A 76 18.01 -9.92 -10.16
N THR A 77 17.66 -11.13 -10.63
CA THR A 77 18.16 -11.72 -11.88
C THR A 77 17.30 -11.38 -13.10
N TRP A 78 16.09 -10.87 -12.87
CA TRP A 78 15.17 -10.50 -13.92
C TRP A 78 15.68 -9.28 -14.71
N PRO A 79 15.35 -9.16 -16.01
CA PRO A 79 15.64 -7.95 -16.77
C PRO A 79 15.02 -6.72 -16.11
N LYS A 80 15.72 -5.59 -16.24
CA LYS A 80 15.26 -4.28 -15.78
C LYS A 80 14.58 -3.54 -16.92
N TRP A 81 13.59 -2.73 -16.55
CA TRP A 81 12.93 -1.81 -17.45
C TRP A 81 12.70 -0.48 -16.74
N GLU A 82 12.87 0.60 -17.49
CA GLU A 82 12.74 1.97 -17.01
C GLU A 82 11.90 2.80 -17.99
N CYS A 83 11.12 3.74 -17.45
CA CYS A 83 10.30 4.63 -18.26
C CYS A 83 10.01 5.94 -17.51
N ASP A 84 10.11 7.05 -18.23
CA ASP A 84 9.74 8.37 -17.74
C ASP A 84 8.22 8.56 -17.64
N PRO A 85 7.74 9.57 -16.87
CA PRO A 85 6.33 9.90 -16.80
C PRO A 85 5.68 10.03 -18.17
N SER A 86 4.68 9.19 -18.44
CA SER A 86 4.05 9.04 -19.75
C SER A 86 2.75 8.23 -19.61
N LYS A 87 1.83 8.42 -20.57
CA LYS A 87 0.58 7.67 -20.63
C LYS A 87 0.50 6.91 -21.95
N PHE A 88 0.33 5.58 -21.89
CA PHE A 88 0.29 4.74 -23.08
C PHE A 88 -0.53 3.46 -22.89
N PRO A 89 -1.17 2.95 -23.95
CA PRO A 89 -1.83 1.64 -23.92
C PRO A 89 -0.78 0.52 -23.93
N TRP A 90 -1.04 -0.55 -23.18
CA TRP A 90 -0.20 -1.74 -23.13
C TRP A 90 -1.04 -3.02 -23.18
N THR A 91 -0.52 -4.05 -23.84
CA THR A 91 -1.15 -5.37 -23.92
C THR A 91 -0.15 -6.43 -23.52
N PHE A 92 -0.49 -7.22 -22.50
CA PHE A 92 0.37 -8.29 -22.01
C PHE A 92 0.26 -9.53 -22.91
N THR A 93 1.34 -9.87 -23.62
CA THR A 93 1.38 -11.04 -24.53
C THR A 93 1.63 -12.36 -23.79
N ALA A 94 2.13 -12.29 -22.57
CA ALA A 94 2.34 -13.38 -21.62
C ALA A 94 1.96 -12.90 -20.21
N THR A 95 1.84 -13.83 -19.25
CA THR A 95 1.73 -13.45 -17.85
C THR A 95 3.03 -12.77 -17.44
N GLU A 96 2.94 -11.53 -16.98
CA GLU A 96 4.10 -10.74 -16.56
C GLU A 96 4.05 -10.55 -15.04
N THR A 97 5.08 -11.04 -14.36
CA THR A 97 5.33 -10.70 -12.95
C THR A 97 6.36 -9.58 -12.91
N MET A 98 6.06 -8.48 -12.22
CA MET A 98 6.97 -7.36 -12.07
C MET A 98 7.12 -6.92 -10.63
N TYR A 99 8.32 -6.48 -10.28
CA TYR A 99 8.60 -5.85 -8.99
C TYR A 99 9.05 -4.41 -9.23
N LEU A 100 8.32 -3.44 -8.69
CA LEU A 100 8.62 -2.02 -8.85
C LEU A 100 9.66 -1.59 -7.81
N LEU A 101 10.84 -1.18 -8.29
CA LEU A 101 11.91 -0.60 -7.47
C LEU A 101 11.64 0.88 -7.18
N LYS A 102 11.05 1.59 -8.16
CA LYS A 102 10.73 3.01 -8.08
C LYS A 102 9.51 3.31 -8.95
N GLY A 103 8.82 4.40 -8.61
CA GLY A 103 7.83 5.04 -9.45
C GLY A 103 6.43 4.88 -8.90
N LYS A 104 5.49 5.47 -9.64
CA LYS A 104 4.07 5.45 -9.32
C LYS A 104 3.28 5.42 -10.63
N VAL A 105 2.40 4.44 -10.75
CA VAL A 105 1.59 4.20 -11.95
C VAL A 105 0.14 4.03 -11.55
N ASN A 106 -0.74 4.76 -12.23
CA ASN A 106 -2.17 4.48 -12.22
C ASN A 106 -2.49 3.60 -13.43
N VAL A 107 -3.11 2.45 -13.17
CA VAL A 107 -3.42 1.43 -14.17
C VAL A 107 -4.93 1.40 -14.36
N GLU A 108 -5.36 1.67 -15.60
CA GLU A 108 -6.75 1.52 -16.03
C GLU A 108 -6.87 0.21 -16.82
N VAL A 109 -7.79 -0.68 -16.43
CA VAL A 109 -7.99 -1.96 -17.14
C VAL A 109 -9.04 -1.78 -18.22
N ASP A 110 -8.73 -2.19 -19.45
CA ASP A 110 -9.65 -2.05 -20.57
C ASP A 110 -10.95 -2.82 -20.32
N GLY A 111 -12.09 -2.17 -20.55
CA GLY A 111 -13.41 -2.75 -20.30
C GLY A 111 -13.87 -2.78 -18.83
N VAL A 112 -13.10 -2.22 -17.88
CA VAL A 112 -13.53 -2.06 -16.49
C VAL A 112 -13.55 -0.59 -16.10
N GLU A 113 -14.63 -0.13 -15.46
CA GLU A 113 -14.69 1.23 -14.92
C GLU A 113 -13.81 1.34 -13.66
N GLY A 114 -12.86 2.28 -13.70
CA GLY A 114 -11.97 2.59 -12.59
C GLY A 114 -10.51 2.35 -12.90
N SER A 115 -9.67 2.61 -11.91
CA SER A 115 -8.22 2.43 -11.98
C SER A 115 -7.67 2.04 -10.62
N PHE A 116 -6.41 1.58 -10.59
CA PHE A 116 -5.71 1.28 -9.36
C PHE A 116 -4.25 1.71 -9.42
N GLU A 117 -3.66 1.95 -8.25
CA GLU A 117 -2.30 2.46 -8.15
C GLU A 117 -1.31 1.37 -7.72
N ILE A 118 -0.21 1.28 -8.47
CA ILE A 118 0.97 0.49 -8.14
C ILE A 118 2.18 1.42 -8.04
N GLY A 119 3.14 1.06 -7.21
CA GLY A 119 4.33 1.87 -6.98
C GLY A 119 5.48 1.09 -6.38
N ALA A 120 6.53 1.81 -5.99
CA ALA A 120 7.73 1.25 -5.39
C ALA A 120 7.41 0.28 -4.24
N GLY A 121 8.03 -0.90 -4.26
CA GLY A 121 7.83 -1.97 -3.28
C GLY A 121 6.73 -2.96 -3.64
N ASP A 122 6.00 -2.76 -4.74
CA ASP A 122 4.92 -3.66 -5.13
C ASP A 122 5.41 -4.79 -6.03
N LEU A 123 4.95 -6.01 -5.74
CA LEU A 123 5.04 -7.16 -6.64
C LEU A 123 3.69 -7.38 -7.29
N VAL A 124 3.65 -7.27 -8.62
CA VAL A 124 2.43 -7.25 -9.41
C VAL A 124 2.46 -8.34 -10.46
N VAL A 125 1.37 -9.08 -10.61
CA VAL A 125 1.21 -10.10 -11.66
C VAL A 125 0.04 -9.72 -12.55
N PHE A 126 0.34 -9.46 -13.82
CA PHE A 126 -0.64 -9.22 -14.86
C PHE A 126 -0.87 -10.49 -15.68
N PRO A 127 -2.12 -10.93 -15.86
CA PRO A 127 -2.43 -12.12 -16.64
C PRO A 127 -2.24 -11.88 -18.14
N LYS A 128 -1.90 -12.95 -18.87
CA LYS A 128 -1.80 -12.95 -20.33
C LYS A 128 -3.09 -12.45 -20.99
N GLY A 129 -2.93 -11.63 -22.02
CA GLY A 129 -4.03 -11.07 -22.82
C GLY A 129 -4.68 -9.84 -22.22
N MET A 130 -4.29 -9.43 -21.00
CA MET A 130 -4.84 -8.22 -20.39
C MET A 130 -4.39 -6.98 -21.14
N LYS A 131 -5.33 -6.06 -21.34
CA LYS A 131 -5.10 -4.73 -21.91
C LYS A 131 -5.31 -3.70 -20.84
N VAL A 132 -4.39 -2.75 -20.78
CA VAL A 132 -4.39 -1.69 -19.79
C VAL A 132 -3.94 -0.38 -20.41
N THR A 133 -4.35 0.73 -19.83
CA THR A 133 -3.70 2.02 -20.03
C THR A 133 -2.79 2.27 -18.83
N TRP A 134 -1.49 2.42 -19.10
CA TRP A 134 -0.50 2.84 -18.10
C TRP A 134 -0.48 4.35 -18.06
N ASP A 135 -0.71 4.92 -16.89
CA ASP A 135 -0.52 6.34 -16.60
C ASP A 135 0.63 6.46 -15.58
N VAL A 136 1.85 6.64 -16.09
CA VAL A 136 3.07 6.74 -15.30
C VAL A 136 3.15 8.16 -14.73
N ILE A 137 2.82 8.29 -13.45
CA ILE A 137 2.82 9.58 -12.72
C ILE A 137 4.25 9.95 -12.33
N GLU A 138 5.01 8.96 -11.84
CA GLU A 138 6.42 9.10 -11.49
C GLU A 138 7.22 8.02 -12.23
N GLY A 139 8.39 8.41 -12.77
CA GLY A 139 9.23 7.53 -13.57
C GLY A 139 9.48 6.18 -12.89
N VAL A 140 9.26 5.11 -13.64
CA VAL A 140 9.27 3.72 -13.17
C VAL A 140 10.65 3.11 -13.38
N ASN A 141 11.08 2.33 -12.39
CA ASN A 141 12.13 1.34 -12.55
C ASN A 141 11.59 0.02 -11.98
N LYS A 142 11.60 -1.05 -12.78
CA LYS A 142 11.07 -2.36 -12.39
C LYS A 142 11.95 -3.50 -12.87
N HIS A 143 11.90 -4.60 -12.13
CA HIS A 143 12.28 -5.93 -12.62
C HIS A 143 11.04 -6.63 -13.17
N TYR A 144 11.16 -7.38 -14.27
CA TYR A 144 10.03 -8.11 -14.85
C TYR A 144 10.42 -9.51 -15.34
N SER A 145 9.50 -10.46 -15.22
CA SER A 145 9.63 -11.81 -15.72
C SER A 145 8.37 -12.19 -16.50
N LEU A 146 8.57 -12.76 -17.68
CA LEU A 146 7.52 -13.25 -18.55
C LEU A 146 7.45 -14.78 -18.42
N GLU A 147 6.27 -15.31 -18.11
CA GLU A 147 6.04 -16.76 -18.18
C GLU A 147 6.15 -17.22 -19.65
N LYS A 148 6.89 -18.31 -19.88
CA LYS A 148 7.13 -18.88 -21.22
C LYS A 148 6.01 -19.80 -21.66
#